data_AF-A0A2V8C8Q7-F1
#
_entry.id   AF-A0A2V8C8Q7-F1
#
_cell.length_a   1.000
_cell.length_b   1.000
_cell.length_c   1.000
_cell.angle_alpha   90.00
_cell.angle_beta   90.00
_cell.angle_gamma   90.00
#
_symmetry.space_group_name_H-M   'P 1'
#
loop_
_entity.id
_entity.type
_entity.pdbx_description
1 polymer ?
#
loop_
_entity_poly.entity_id
_entity_poly.type
_entity_poly.pdbx_seq_one_letter_code
_entity_poly.pdbx_strand_id
1 'polypeptide(L)'
;MRQITRSTGITWRTIADNVGAAIVTIPNRQAWRRCALVYALFLVCSLPIGLRSGLLHPGLAPLAPAAAILTTITLLAHPACTEELIFRVMMLPRRIDRLPRGSLCARVAIALIAFVAAHPLNARLFWPASLGLFANPYYLALAALLGLACSAAYLISGSIWPSILIHWISVVLWILLLGGQALLDSYR
;
A
#
# COMPACT_ATOMS: atom_id res chain seq x y z
N MET A 1 33.23 -25.21 23.68
CA MET A 1 32.56 -24.78 22.43
C MET A 1 31.60 -23.63 22.75
N ARG A 2 31.95 -22.39 22.39
CA ARG A 2 31.04 -21.23 22.56
C ARG A 2 30.10 -21.19 21.35
N GLN A 3 28.81 -21.45 21.55
CA GLN A 3 27.78 -21.07 20.60
C GLN A 3 27.80 -19.55 20.48
N ILE A 4 28.29 -19.04 19.35
CA ILE A 4 28.10 -17.64 18.97
C ILE A 4 26.63 -17.51 18.62
N THR A 5 25.83 -17.02 19.57
CA THR A 5 24.52 -16.45 19.30
C THR A 5 24.71 -15.33 18.29
N ARG A 6 24.47 -15.61 17.01
CA ARG A 6 24.36 -14.56 15.99
C ARG A 6 23.20 -13.67 16.42
N SER A 7 23.53 -12.45 16.83
CA SER A 7 22.58 -11.38 17.07
C SER A 7 21.57 -11.34 15.92
N THR A 8 20.30 -11.62 16.24
CA THR A 8 19.15 -11.44 15.34
C THR A 8 18.76 -9.97 15.21
N GLY A 9 19.72 -9.05 15.43
CA GLY A 9 19.52 -7.62 15.24
C GLY A 9 19.46 -7.28 13.75
N ILE A 10 18.38 -6.60 13.35
CA ILE A 10 18.33 -5.95 12.05
C ILE A 10 19.36 -4.82 12.07
N THR A 11 20.44 -4.93 11.30
CA THR A 11 21.42 -3.85 11.18
C THR A 11 21.01 -2.87 10.07
N TRP A 12 21.44 -1.61 10.15
CA TRP A 12 21.20 -0.61 9.09
C TRP A 12 21.68 -1.07 7.71
N ARG A 13 22.79 -1.81 7.64
CA ARG A 13 23.29 -2.41 6.40
C ARG A 13 22.30 -3.43 5.83
N THR A 14 21.71 -4.27 6.70
CA THR A 14 20.68 -5.23 6.28
C THR A 14 19.43 -4.56 5.71
N ILE A 15 19.02 -3.41 6.26
CA ILE A 15 17.89 -2.63 5.73
C ILE A 15 18.26 -2.01 4.38
N ALA A 16 19.41 -1.35 4.29
CA ALA A 16 19.86 -0.70 3.05
C ALA A 16 20.02 -1.70 1.90
N ASP A 17 20.63 -2.86 2.16
CA ASP A 17 20.79 -3.94 1.17
C ASP A 17 19.43 -4.50 0.73
N ASN A 18 18.48 -4.60 1.66
CA ASN A 18 17.11 -5.03 1.34
C ASN A 18 16.38 -3.99 0.47
N VAL A 19 16.57 -2.69 0.74
CA VAL A 19 15.97 -1.60 -0.04
C VAL A 19 16.49 -1.59 -1.46
N GLY A 20 17.81 -1.54 -1.64
CA GLY A 20 18.41 -1.54 -2.99
C GLY A 20 18.00 -2.78 -3.79
N ALA A 21 18.03 -3.96 -3.17
CA ALA A 21 17.61 -5.19 -3.83
C ALA A 21 16.13 -5.18 -4.21
N ALA A 22 15.23 -4.68 -3.36
CA ALA A 22 13.79 -4.64 -3.65
C ALA A 22 13.45 -3.69 -4.82
N ILE A 23 14.19 -2.61 -4.98
CA ILE A 23 14.02 -1.64 -6.07
C ILE A 23 14.54 -2.20 -7.40
N VAL A 24 15.70 -2.85 -7.40
CA VAL A 24 16.31 -3.37 -8.64
C VAL A 24 15.72 -4.70 -9.09
N THR A 25 15.06 -5.45 -8.20
CA THR A 25 14.43 -6.74 -8.55
C THR A 25 13.24 -6.53 -9.48
N ILE A 26 13.35 -7.01 -10.72
CA ILE A 26 12.22 -7.10 -11.65
C ILE A 26 11.57 -8.48 -11.53
N PRO A 27 10.26 -8.57 -11.21
CA PRO A 27 9.58 -9.85 -11.07
C PRO A 27 9.48 -10.59 -12.39
N ASN A 28 9.58 -11.92 -12.34
CA ASN A 28 9.32 -12.77 -13.49
C ASN A 28 7.80 -12.86 -13.80
N ARG A 29 7.45 -13.46 -14.95
CA ARG A 29 6.05 -13.59 -15.41
C ARG A 29 5.14 -14.31 -14.41
N GLN A 30 5.65 -15.32 -13.72
CA GLN A 30 4.88 -16.08 -12.73
C GLN A 30 4.56 -15.22 -11.50
N ALA A 31 5.53 -14.44 -11.02
CA ALA A 31 5.32 -13.50 -9.91
C ALA A 31 4.28 -12.44 -10.28
N TRP A 32 4.36 -11.86 -11.48
CA TRP A 32 3.36 -10.92 -11.99
C TRP A 32 1.96 -11.53 -12.06
N ARG A 33 1.82 -12.75 -12.58
CA ARG A 33 0.52 -13.45 -12.62
C ARG A 33 -0.07 -13.65 -11.23
N ARG A 34 0.76 -14.01 -10.25
CA ARG A 34 0.32 -14.17 -8.86
C ARG A 34 -0.08 -12.82 -8.24
N CYS A 35 0.65 -11.75 -8.53
CA CYS A 35 0.29 -10.40 -8.06
C CYS A 35 -1.01 -9.90 -8.71
N ALA A 36 -1.25 -10.21 -10.00
CA ALA A 36 -2.50 -9.90 -10.67
C ALA A 36 -3.69 -10.63 -10.03
N LEU A 37 -3.52 -11.90 -9.62
CA LEU A 37 -4.55 -12.63 -8.87
C LEU A 37 -4.81 -11.99 -7.51
N VAL A 38 -3.77 -11.57 -6.79
CA VAL A 38 -3.91 -10.82 -5.52
C VAL A 38 -4.70 -9.53 -5.75
N TYR A 39 -4.42 -8.80 -6.83
CA TYR A 39 -5.17 -7.59 -7.16
C TYR A 39 -6.64 -7.87 -7.50
N ALA A 40 -6.92 -8.93 -8.26
CA ALA A 40 -8.29 -9.35 -8.55
C ALA A 40 -9.06 -9.70 -7.27
N LEU A 41 -8.44 -10.42 -6.33
CA LEU A 41 -9.03 -10.71 -5.02
C LEU A 41 -9.29 -9.44 -4.20
N PHE A 42 -8.34 -8.49 -4.22
CA PHE A 42 -8.55 -7.18 -3.63
C PHE A 42 -9.78 -6.49 -4.20
N LEU A 43 -9.94 -6.44 -5.52
CA LEU A 43 -11.09 -5.81 -6.18
C LEU A 43 -12.42 -6.48 -5.81
N VAL A 44 -12.46 -7.81 -5.78
CA VAL A 44 -13.65 -8.57 -5.38
C VAL A 44 -14.09 -8.22 -3.96
N CYS A 45 -13.14 -8.02 -3.04
CA CYS A 45 -13.43 -7.64 -1.66
C CYS A 45 -13.74 -6.14 -1.50
N SER A 46 -13.01 -5.27 -2.20
CA SER A 46 -13.06 -3.82 -1.98
C SER A 46 -14.24 -3.16 -2.69
N LEU A 47 -14.61 -3.62 -3.88
CA LEU A 47 -15.71 -3.01 -4.65
C LEU A 47 -17.05 -3.03 -3.91
N PRO A 48 -17.52 -4.16 -3.32
CA PRO A 48 -18.78 -4.17 -2.59
C PRO A 48 -18.79 -3.24 -1.38
N ILE A 49 -17.68 -3.14 -0.65
CA ILE A 49 -17.54 -2.26 0.51
C ILE A 49 -17.58 -0.80 0.08
N GLY A 50 -16.79 -0.47 -0.95
CA GLY A 50 -16.69 0.89 -1.46
C GLY A 50 -17.99 1.42 -2.05
N LEU A 51 -18.69 0.59 -2.85
CA LEU A 51 -19.98 0.97 -3.44
C LEU A 51 -21.08 1.12 -2.37
N ARG A 52 -21.18 0.18 -1.41
CA ARG A 52 -22.22 0.23 -0.36
C ARG A 52 -22.00 1.35 0.65
N SER A 53 -20.75 1.73 0.92
CA SER A 53 -20.42 2.83 1.82
C SER A 53 -20.50 4.22 1.16
N GLY A 54 -20.68 4.30 -0.16
CA GLY A 54 -20.64 5.54 -0.92
C GLY A 54 -19.24 6.08 -1.20
N LEU A 55 -18.18 5.40 -0.72
CA LEU A 55 -16.79 5.79 -0.95
C LEU A 55 -16.34 5.58 -2.40
N LEU A 56 -16.97 4.64 -3.11
CA LEU A 56 -16.82 4.46 -4.54
C LEU A 56 -18.14 4.75 -5.23
N HIS A 57 -18.13 5.60 -6.24
CA HIS A 57 -19.26 5.80 -7.13
C HIS A 57 -18.73 6.19 -8.51
N PRO A 58 -19.21 5.58 -9.61
CA PRO A 58 -18.74 5.93 -10.95
C PRO A 58 -18.91 7.42 -11.23
N GLY A 59 -17.83 8.10 -11.59
CA GLY A 59 -17.84 9.53 -11.84
C GLY A 59 -16.45 10.05 -12.16
N LEU A 60 -16.35 10.81 -13.25
CA LEU A 60 -15.10 11.48 -13.59
C LEU A 60 -14.81 12.60 -12.59
N ALA A 61 -13.56 12.70 -12.16
CA ALA A 61 -13.10 13.82 -11.37
C ALA A 61 -13.35 15.15 -12.12
N PRO A 62 -13.85 16.20 -11.46
CA PRO A 62 -14.09 17.51 -12.07
C PRO A 62 -12.77 18.29 -12.23
N LEU A 63 -11.79 17.68 -12.88
CA LEU A 63 -10.44 18.20 -13.08
C LEU A 63 -10.19 18.47 -14.56
N ALA A 64 -9.45 19.54 -14.85
CA ALA A 64 -8.90 19.75 -16.19
C ALA A 64 -7.93 18.60 -16.55
N PRO A 65 -7.77 18.24 -17.83
CA PRO A 65 -6.89 17.12 -18.24
C PRO A 65 -5.45 17.24 -17.71
N ALA A 66 -4.88 18.45 -17.73
CA ALA A 66 -3.54 18.68 -17.19
C ALA A 66 -3.46 18.43 -15.67
N ALA A 67 -4.49 18.81 -14.92
CA ALA A 67 -4.57 18.54 -13.48
C ALA A 67 -4.73 17.04 -13.21
N ALA A 68 -5.53 16.32 -14.01
CA ALA A 68 -5.68 14.87 -13.87
C ALA A 68 -4.36 14.11 -14.13
N ILE A 69 -3.57 14.55 -15.12
CA ILE A 69 -2.23 14.00 -15.40
C ILE A 69 -1.29 14.28 -14.21
N LEU A 70 -1.27 15.53 -13.74
CA LEU A 70 -0.44 15.90 -12.59
C LEU A 70 -0.81 15.09 -11.35
N THR A 71 -2.11 14.95 -11.05
CA THR A 71 -2.61 14.11 -9.95
C THR A 71 -2.13 12.68 -10.09
N THR A 72 -2.18 12.10 -11.29
CA THR A 72 -1.69 10.73 -11.54
C THR A 72 -0.19 10.59 -11.22
N ILE A 73 0.63 11.56 -11.60
CA ILE A 73 2.08 11.58 -11.31
C ILE A 73 2.33 11.80 -9.82
N THR A 74 1.63 12.73 -9.18
CA THR A 74 1.76 13.00 -7.75
C THR A 74 1.39 11.76 -6.94
N LEU A 75 0.29 11.07 -7.27
CA LEU A 75 -0.14 9.84 -6.60
C LEU A 75 0.86 8.70 -6.74
N LEU A 76 1.66 8.68 -7.82
CA LEU A 76 2.76 7.73 -7.97
C LEU A 76 3.87 8.02 -6.96
N ALA A 77 4.27 9.29 -6.79
CA ALA A 77 5.30 9.68 -5.84
C ALA A 77 4.81 9.51 -4.37
N HIS A 78 3.63 10.04 -4.09
CA HIS A 78 2.95 9.96 -2.80
C HIS A 78 1.43 9.89 -3.02
N PRO A 79 0.77 8.81 -2.58
CA PRO A 79 1.25 7.85 -1.59
C PRO A 79 2.10 6.69 -2.14
N ALA A 80 1.94 6.27 -3.41
CA ALA A 80 2.35 4.92 -3.83
C ALA A 80 3.84 4.59 -3.58
N CYS A 81 4.80 5.35 -4.11
CA CYS A 81 6.22 5.05 -3.90
C CYS A 81 6.64 5.21 -2.43
N THR A 82 6.21 6.28 -1.78
CA THR A 82 6.63 6.60 -0.40
C THR A 82 6.11 5.57 0.59
N GLU A 83 4.82 5.23 0.54
CA GLU A 83 4.21 4.29 1.47
C GLU A 83 4.64 2.84 1.21
N GLU A 84 4.81 2.44 -0.05
CA GLU A 84 5.34 1.10 -0.35
C GLU A 84 6.79 0.96 0.12
N LEU A 85 7.61 2.00 0.00
CA LEU A 85 8.97 1.99 0.54
C LEU A 85 8.96 1.80 2.05
N ILE A 86 8.17 2.60 2.79
CA ILE A 86 8.12 2.55 4.26
C ILE A 86 7.52 1.22 4.73
N PHE A 87 6.29 0.92 4.36
CA PHE A 87 5.54 -0.16 5.00
C PHE A 87 5.85 -1.55 4.42
N ARG A 88 6.38 -1.64 3.20
CA ARG A 88 6.70 -2.94 2.59
C ARG A 88 8.19 -3.17 2.63
N VAL A 89 8.97 -2.26 2.07
CA VAL A 89 10.42 -2.50 1.96
C VAL A 89 11.14 -2.38 3.30
N MET A 90 10.82 -1.38 4.13
CA MET A 90 11.51 -1.22 5.42
C MET A 90 10.96 -2.14 6.52
N MET A 91 9.65 -2.42 6.52
CA MET A 91 9.01 -3.18 7.59
C MET A 91 8.85 -4.68 7.32
N LEU A 92 8.76 -5.09 6.05
CA LEU A 92 8.59 -6.51 5.68
C LEU A 92 9.90 -7.14 5.20
N PRO A 93 10.08 -8.45 5.45
CA PRO A 93 11.22 -9.17 4.93
C PRO A 93 11.09 -9.39 3.42
N ARG A 94 12.17 -9.16 2.67
CA ARG A 94 12.23 -9.52 1.25
C ARG A 94 12.27 -11.04 1.02
N ARG A 95 12.88 -11.78 1.95
CA ARG A 95 13.10 -13.23 1.88
C ARG A 95 12.35 -13.93 2.99
N ILE A 96 11.17 -14.46 2.65
CA ILE A 96 10.24 -15.11 3.59
C ILE A 96 10.78 -16.41 4.17
N ASP A 97 11.69 -17.09 3.45
CA ASP A 97 12.35 -18.33 3.84
C ASP A 97 13.26 -18.18 5.06
N ARG A 98 13.65 -16.95 5.39
CA ARG A 98 14.56 -16.64 6.50
C ARG A 98 13.88 -16.41 7.84
N LEU A 99 12.54 -16.46 7.90
CA LEU A 99 11.77 -16.19 9.12
C LEU A 99 10.78 -17.31 9.42
N PRO A 100 10.63 -17.69 10.71
CA PRO A 100 9.54 -18.55 11.14
C PRO A 100 8.18 -17.93 10.78
N ARG A 101 7.19 -18.79 10.46
CA ARG A 101 5.84 -18.34 10.04
C ARG A 101 5.20 -17.39 11.05
N GLY A 102 5.28 -17.68 12.35
CA GLY A 102 4.72 -16.81 13.39
C GLY A 102 5.35 -15.41 13.40
N SER A 103 6.67 -15.32 13.24
CA SER A 103 7.37 -14.04 13.14
C SER A 103 7.03 -13.27 11.87
N LEU A 104 6.83 -13.96 10.74
CA LEU A 104 6.37 -13.35 9.50
C LEU A 104 4.96 -12.78 9.65
N CYS A 105 4.02 -13.56 10.21
CA CYS A 105 2.65 -13.12 10.46
C CYS A 105 2.62 -11.89 11.39
N ALA A 106 3.40 -11.90 12.46
CA ALA A 106 3.50 -10.75 13.37
C ALA A 106 4.04 -9.50 12.66
N ARG A 107 5.07 -9.62 11.82
CA ARG A 107 5.60 -8.49 11.04
C ARG A 107 4.60 -7.94 10.03
N VAL A 108 3.87 -8.81 9.33
CA VAL A 108 2.80 -8.40 8.41
C VAL A 108 1.69 -7.68 9.16
N ALA A 109 1.26 -8.20 10.32
CA ALA A 109 0.25 -7.55 11.15
C ALA A 109 0.71 -6.17 11.63
N ILE A 110 1.95 -6.05 12.12
CA ILE A 110 2.51 -4.77 12.57
C ILE A 110 2.58 -3.76 11.42
N ALA A 111 3.10 -4.17 10.25
CA ALA A 111 3.18 -3.29 9.08
C ALA A 111 1.79 -2.85 8.59
N LEU A 112 0.80 -3.75 8.60
CA LEU A 112 -0.56 -3.45 8.22
C LEU A 112 -1.24 -2.48 9.20
N ILE A 113 -1.09 -2.71 10.52
CA ILE A 113 -1.62 -1.82 11.55
C ILE A 113 -1.00 -0.42 11.40
N ALA A 114 0.33 -0.35 11.22
CA ALA A 114 1.02 0.91 11.02
C ALA A 114 0.54 1.65 9.75
N PHE A 115 0.38 0.92 8.63
CA PHE A 115 -0.16 1.46 7.38
C PHE A 115 -1.57 2.03 7.57
N VAL A 116 -2.47 1.27 8.19
CA VAL A 116 -3.87 1.72 8.41
C VAL A 116 -3.91 2.91 9.38
N ALA A 117 -3.18 2.84 10.49
CA ALA A 117 -3.11 3.92 11.47
C ALA A 117 -2.49 5.21 10.91
N ALA A 118 -1.59 5.10 9.92
CA ALA A 118 -0.99 6.28 9.29
C ALA A 118 -2.03 7.17 8.60
N HIS A 119 -3.16 6.64 8.13
CA HIS A 119 -4.17 7.44 7.43
C HIS A 119 -4.82 8.52 8.32
N PRO A 120 -5.47 8.19 9.45
CA PRO A 120 -6.05 9.20 10.33
C PRO A 120 -4.97 10.06 11.02
N LEU A 121 -3.77 9.51 11.28
CA LEU A 121 -2.65 10.27 11.84
C LEU A 121 -2.14 11.33 10.86
N ASN A 122 -1.88 10.95 9.60
CA ASN A 122 -1.44 11.89 8.56
C ASN A 122 -2.53 12.91 8.27
N ALA A 123 -3.80 12.50 8.18
CA ALA A 123 -4.91 13.43 8.02
C ALA A 123 -4.95 14.43 9.18
N ARG A 124 -4.83 13.98 10.44
CA ARG A 124 -4.82 14.88 11.59
C ARG A 124 -3.65 15.88 11.56
N LEU A 125 -2.49 15.48 11.07
CA LEU A 125 -1.27 16.30 11.08
C LEU A 125 -1.15 17.23 9.88
N PHE A 126 -1.56 16.77 8.69
CA PHE A 126 -1.28 17.45 7.42
C PHE A 126 -2.55 17.87 6.67
N TRP A 127 -3.68 17.18 6.88
CA TRP A 127 -4.94 17.42 6.16
C TRP A 127 -6.16 17.35 7.09
N PRO A 128 -6.22 18.18 8.15
CA PRO A 128 -7.22 18.02 9.21
C PRO A 128 -8.66 18.13 8.71
N ALA A 129 -8.87 18.90 7.63
CA ALA A 129 -10.18 19.04 6.98
C ALA A 129 -10.71 17.68 6.47
N SER A 130 -9.84 16.82 5.96
CA SER A 130 -10.19 15.48 5.45
C SER A 130 -10.15 14.37 6.51
N LEU A 131 -9.97 14.70 7.80
CA LEU A 131 -9.89 13.70 8.87
C LEU A 131 -11.14 12.81 8.94
N GLY A 132 -12.33 13.37 8.70
CA GLY A 132 -13.58 12.60 8.69
C GLY A 132 -13.57 11.47 7.65
N LEU A 133 -12.97 11.70 6.48
CA LEU A 133 -12.80 10.69 5.44
C LEU A 133 -11.74 9.65 5.83
N PHE A 134 -10.55 10.10 6.24
CA PHE A 134 -9.43 9.20 6.53
C PHE A 134 -9.56 8.43 7.86
N ALA A 135 -10.46 8.85 8.75
CA ALA A 135 -10.85 8.12 9.95
C ALA A 135 -12.12 7.27 9.75
N ASN A 136 -12.77 7.33 8.58
CA ASN A 136 -13.97 6.55 8.29
C ASN A 136 -13.65 5.05 8.34
N PRO A 137 -14.42 4.22 9.08
CA PRO A 137 -14.13 2.80 9.22
C PRO A 137 -14.17 2.03 7.89
N TYR A 138 -15.03 2.42 6.94
CA TYR A 138 -15.07 1.82 5.61
C TYR A 138 -13.83 2.19 4.79
N TYR A 139 -13.37 3.44 4.90
CA TYR A 139 -12.13 3.87 4.27
C TYR A 139 -10.94 3.09 4.81
N LEU A 140 -10.86 2.94 6.15
CA LEU A 140 -9.80 2.17 6.81
C LEU A 140 -9.85 0.68 6.44
N ALA A 141 -11.04 0.11 6.25
CA ALA A 141 -11.19 -1.26 5.76
C ALA A 141 -10.66 -1.41 4.32
N LEU A 142 -10.98 -0.47 3.43
CA LEU A 142 -10.45 -0.46 2.06
C LEU A 142 -8.93 -0.27 2.04
N ALA A 143 -8.41 0.64 2.86
CA ALA A 143 -6.98 0.83 3.06
C ALA A 143 -6.32 -0.46 3.59
N ALA A 144 -6.92 -1.13 4.58
CA ALA A 144 -6.41 -2.41 5.09
C ALA A 144 -6.36 -3.50 4.01
N LEU A 145 -7.39 -3.61 3.17
CA LEU A 145 -7.42 -4.56 2.05
C LEU A 145 -6.34 -4.26 1.02
N LEU A 146 -6.16 -2.99 0.64
CA LEU A 146 -5.10 -2.57 -0.27
C LEU A 146 -3.71 -2.81 0.36
N GLY A 147 -3.60 -2.52 1.66
CA GLY A 147 -2.47 -2.80 2.53
C GLY A 147 -1.99 -4.23 2.42
N LEU A 148 -2.92 -5.15 2.68
CA LEU A 148 -2.72 -6.59 2.63
C LEU A 148 -2.35 -7.08 1.21
N ALA A 149 -3.03 -6.57 0.18
CA ALA A 149 -2.74 -6.91 -1.21
C ALA A 149 -1.31 -6.51 -1.59
N CYS A 150 -0.89 -5.30 -1.23
CA CYS A 150 0.47 -4.81 -1.46
C CYS A 150 1.52 -5.59 -0.66
N SER A 151 1.23 -5.97 0.60
CA SER A 151 2.11 -6.85 1.38
C SER A 151 2.24 -8.23 0.74
N ALA A 152 1.15 -8.84 0.30
CA ALA A 152 1.18 -10.13 -0.39
C ALA A 152 1.98 -10.04 -1.71
N ALA A 153 1.75 -9.01 -2.51
CA ALA A 153 2.49 -8.78 -3.76
C ALA A 153 4.00 -8.61 -3.52
N TYR A 154 4.39 -7.88 -2.48
CA TYR A 154 5.78 -7.73 -2.07
C TYR A 154 6.40 -9.06 -1.64
N LEU A 155 5.72 -9.82 -0.78
CA LEU A 155 6.23 -11.11 -0.28
C LEU A 155 6.30 -12.20 -1.36
N ILE A 156 5.43 -12.14 -2.38
CA ILE A 156 5.45 -13.04 -3.54
C ILE A 156 6.63 -12.73 -4.46
N SER A 157 6.89 -11.44 -4.71
CA SER A 157 7.82 -10.99 -5.76
C SER A 157 9.21 -10.64 -5.24
N GLY A 158 9.34 -10.30 -3.95
CA GLY A 158 10.54 -9.70 -3.38
C GLY A 158 10.89 -8.33 -3.99
N SER A 159 9.92 -7.69 -4.65
CA SER A 159 10.07 -6.47 -5.45
C SER A 159 9.04 -5.43 -5.03
N ILE A 160 9.42 -4.15 -5.06
CA ILE A 160 8.51 -3.04 -4.73
C ILE A 160 7.51 -2.75 -5.87
N TRP A 161 7.85 -3.10 -7.12
CA TRP A 161 7.09 -2.66 -8.30
C TRP A 161 5.65 -3.18 -8.37
N PRO A 162 5.35 -4.46 -8.07
CA PRO A 162 3.97 -4.93 -8.06
C PRO A 162 3.11 -4.20 -7.02
N SER A 163 3.67 -3.95 -5.84
CA SER A 163 2.96 -3.23 -4.77
C SER A 163 2.70 -1.78 -5.16
N ILE A 164 3.70 -1.07 -5.72
CA ILE A 164 3.52 0.29 -6.24
C ILE A 164 2.41 0.32 -7.30
N LEU A 165 2.44 -0.61 -8.27
CA LEU A 165 1.47 -0.63 -9.36
C LEU A 165 0.05 -0.86 -8.84
N ILE A 166 -0.14 -1.82 -7.93
CA ILE A 166 -1.43 -2.12 -7.31
C ILE A 166 -1.95 -0.91 -6.54
N HIS A 167 -1.11 -0.31 -5.69
CA HIS A 167 -1.46 0.85 -4.91
C HIS A 167 -1.83 2.03 -5.82
N TRP A 168 -0.92 2.40 -6.71
CA TRP A 168 -1.06 3.55 -7.59
C TRP A 168 -2.31 3.47 -8.46
N ILE A 169 -2.54 2.34 -9.16
CA ILE A 169 -3.74 2.19 -10.00
C ILE A 169 -5.01 2.25 -9.14
N SER A 170 -5.02 1.62 -7.96
CA SER A 170 -6.21 1.65 -7.09
C SER A 170 -6.59 3.08 -6.70
N VAL A 171 -5.60 3.89 -6.30
CA VAL A 171 -5.84 5.27 -5.86
C VAL A 171 -6.15 6.18 -7.05
N VAL A 172 -5.48 6.01 -8.21
CA VAL A 172 -5.78 6.76 -9.43
C VAL A 172 -7.20 6.50 -9.90
N LEU A 173 -7.62 5.22 -9.98
CA LEU A 173 -8.98 4.86 -10.36
C LEU A 173 -9.99 5.44 -9.37
N TRP A 174 -9.69 5.38 -8.07
CA TRP A 174 -10.57 5.97 -7.07
C TRP A 174 -10.74 7.49 -7.24
N ILE A 175 -9.62 8.21 -7.29
CA ILE A 175 -9.60 9.66 -7.36
C ILE A 175 -10.21 10.16 -8.67
N LEU A 176 -9.84 9.56 -9.81
CA LEU A 176 -10.22 10.08 -11.12
C LEU A 176 -11.54 9.52 -11.67
N LEU A 177 -11.93 8.31 -11.32
CA LEU A 177 -13.05 7.60 -11.98
C LEU A 177 -14.13 7.09 -11.02
N LEU A 178 -13.87 7.02 -9.72
CA LEU A 178 -14.79 6.45 -8.74
C LEU A 178 -15.13 7.42 -7.59
N GLY A 179 -15.14 8.72 -7.89
CA GLY A 179 -15.70 9.73 -6.97
C GLY A 179 -14.78 10.20 -5.85
N GLY A 180 -13.54 9.72 -5.79
CA GLY A 180 -12.59 10.09 -4.74
C GLY A 180 -12.24 11.58 -4.72
N GLN A 181 -12.09 12.21 -5.90
CA GLN A 181 -11.84 13.66 -5.97
C GLN A 181 -13.01 14.47 -5.40
N ALA A 182 -14.25 14.15 -5.80
CA ALA A 182 -15.44 14.83 -5.31
C ALA A 182 -15.61 14.65 -3.78
N LEU A 183 -15.29 13.47 -3.25
CA LEU A 183 -15.26 13.23 -1.82
C LEU A 183 -14.23 14.13 -1.13
N LEU A 184 -13.00 14.19 -1.62
CA LEU A 184 -11.98 15.05 -1.02
C LEU A 184 -12.40 16.53 -1.02
N ASP A 185 -13.03 17.00 -2.08
CA ASP A 185 -13.50 18.38 -2.19
C ASP A 185 -14.66 18.68 -1.23
N SER A 186 -15.49 17.70 -0.88
CA SER A 186 -16.57 17.88 0.11
C SER A 186 -16.09 18.11 1.56
N TYR A 187 -14.81 17.84 1.83
CA TYR A 187 -14.17 18.07 3.12
C TYR A 187 -13.24 19.30 3.12
N ARG A 188 -13.19 20.07 2.03
CA ARG A 188 -12.45 21.35 1.93
C ARG A 188 -13.36 22.52 2.28
#